data_AF-A0A3N5W290-F1
#
_entry.id   AF-A0A3N5W290-F1
#
_cell.length_a   1.000
_cell.length_b   1.000
_cell.length_c   1.000
_cell.angle_alpha   90.00
_cell.angle_beta   90.00
_cell.angle_gamma   90.00
#
_symmetry.space_group_name_H-M   'P 1'
#
loop_
_entity.id
_entity.type
_entity.pdbx_description
1 polymer ?
#
loop_
_entity_poly.entity_id
_entity_poly.type
_entity_poly.pdbx_seq_one_letter_code
_entity_poly.pdbx_strand_id
1 'polypeptide(L)'
;MANAETIMCRNDDTDKSCKGSERTDVLVGNKNSNKMNGLQGTDYILGLFGNDYIIGYNGSDTLVGGAGNDVLHGGGDKDAVVGSTGNDNITGGYGADEVIGGEGNDTIKGGNGPDTIIAGQGNDFIVGGPGIDEISAGADDDKIYTANRNTTESDNAKDTVYCGDGNDEVWINTSMDEDEVNKDCEILHEG
;
A
#
# COMPACT_ATOMS: atom_id res chain seq x y z
N MET A 1 -3.06 -18.83 22.25
CA MET A 1 -3.80 -17.84 21.46
C MET A 1 -4.24 -16.77 22.44
N ALA A 2 -3.55 -15.63 22.46
CA ALA A 2 -4.00 -14.48 23.24
C ALA A 2 -5.23 -13.90 22.51
N ASN A 3 -6.27 -13.52 23.25
CA ASN A 3 -7.45 -12.91 22.65
C ASN A 3 -7.10 -11.49 22.22
N ALA A 4 -7.39 -11.14 20.97
CA ALA A 4 -7.20 -9.77 20.48
C ALA A 4 -8.13 -8.81 21.23
N GLU A 5 -7.64 -7.60 21.55
CA GLU A 5 -8.46 -6.55 22.18
C GLU A 5 -9.17 -5.74 21.09
N THR A 6 -10.51 -5.65 21.15
CA THR A 6 -11.27 -4.85 20.19
C THR A 6 -11.48 -3.42 20.69
N ILE A 7 -11.06 -2.45 19.90
CA ILE A 7 -11.09 -1.01 20.19
C ILE A 7 -11.92 -0.31 19.11
N MET A 8 -13.07 0.23 19.50
CA MET A 8 -13.91 1.02 18.59
C MET A 8 -13.60 2.51 18.70
N CYS A 9 -13.41 3.16 17.57
CA CYS A 9 -13.24 4.60 17.45
C CYS A 9 -14.49 5.35 17.89
N ARG A 10 -14.38 6.08 19.00
CA ARG A 10 -15.52 6.81 19.58
C ARG A 10 -15.75 8.12 18.82
N ASN A 11 -17.02 8.41 18.54
CA ASN A 11 -17.44 9.64 17.87
C ASN A 11 -17.16 10.92 18.69
N ASP A 12 -16.92 10.77 20.01
CA ASP A 12 -16.81 11.88 20.96
C ASP A 12 -15.35 12.26 21.27
N ASP A 13 -14.36 11.57 20.70
CA ASP A 13 -12.96 11.97 20.83
C ASP A 13 -12.73 13.21 19.96
N THR A 14 -12.33 14.31 20.60
CA THR A 14 -12.05 15.58 19.92
C THR A 14 -10.95 15.48 18.86
N ASP A 15 -10.16 14.40 18.87
CA ASP A 15 -9.11 14.08 17.88
C ASP A 15 -9.45 12.86 16.99
N LYS A 16 -10.62 12.21 17.21
CA LYS A 16 -11.08 10.99 16.48
C LYS A 16 -9.99 9.92 16.35
N SER A 17 -9.15 9.81 17.36
CA SER A 17 -7.94 8.97 17.38
C SER A 17 -8.17 7.67 18.12
N CYS A 18 -7.69 6.57 17.57
CA CYS A 18 -7.81 5.22 18.12
C CYS A 18 -6.43 4.60 18.12
N LYS A 19 -6.08 3.94 19.21
CA LYS A 19 -4.72 3.44 19.42
C LYS A 19 -4.80 2.07 20.06
N GLY A 20 -4.07 1.12 19.47
CA GLY A 20 -3.81 -0.20 19.99
C GLY A 20 -2.81 -0.19 21.15
N SER A 21 -2.19 -1.32 21.34
CA SER A 21 -1.32 -1.71 22.44
C SER A 21 -0.10 -2.43 21.87
N GLU A 22 0.63 -3.18 22.69
CA GLU A 22 1.75 -3.99 22.20
C GLU A 22 1.34 -5.44 21.87
N ARG A 23 0.03 -5.67 21.72
CA ARG A 23 -0.58 -6.96 21.45
C ARG A 23 -1.38 -6.83 20.17
N THR A 24 -1.70 -7.97 19.56
CA THR A 24 -2.73 -8.07 18.54
C THR A 24 -4.03 -7.40 18.99
N ASP A 25 -4.42 -6.37 18.27
CA ASP A 25 -5.62 -5.59 18.49
C ASP A 25 -6.53 -5.60 17.26
N VAL A 26 -7.80 -5.27 17.48
CA VAL A 26 -8.78 -5.02 16.42
C VAL A 26 -9.27 -3.59 16.55
N LEU A 27 -8.86 -2.70 15.67
CA LEU A 27 -9.29 -1.31 15.65
C LEU A 27 -10.40 -1.13 14.60
N VAL A 28 -11.50 -0.51 15.00
CA VAL A 28 -12.64 -0.27 14.10
C VAL A 28 -13.02 1.20 14.12
N GLY A 29 -12.90 1.83 12.97
CA GLY A 29 -13.31 3.18 12.63
C GLY A 29 -14.82 3.38 12.62
N ASN A 30 -15.26 4.47 12.02
CA ASN A 30 -16.67 4.83 11.92
C ASN A 30 -16.93 5.55 10.59
N LYS A 31 -17.97 6.39 10.53
CA LYS A 31 -18.36 7.07 9.29
C LYS A 31 -17.58 8.36 9.00
N ASN A 32 -16.64 8.70 9.86
CA ASN A 32 -15.90 9.95 9.82
C ASN A 32 -14.42 9.61 9.66
N SER A 33 -13.64 10.54 9.12
CA SER A 33 -12.18 10.53 9.21
C SER A 33 -11.66 10.23 10.61
N ASN A 34 -10.91 9.15 10.74
CA ASN A 34 -10.30 8.63 11.95
C ASN A 34 -8.77 8.63 11.83
N LYS A 35 -8.10 8.67 12.98
CA LYS A 35 -6.65 8.44 13.08
C LYS A 35 -6.42 7.16 13.86
N MET A 36 -5.82 6.14 13.25
CA MET A 36 -5.73 4.80 13.83
C MET A 36 -4.28 4.33 13.85
N ASN A 37 -3.84 3.81 15.00
CA ASN A 37 -2.46 3.39 15.24
C ASN A 37 -2.44 1.99 15.89
N GLY A 38 -1.90 0.97 15.21
CA GLY A 38 -1.75 -0.40 15.71
C GLY A 38 -0.71 -0.54 16.82
N LEU A 39 0.52 -0.08 16.53
CA LEU A 39 1.73 -0.03 17.36
C LEU A 39 2.64 -1.27 17.24
N GLN A 40 2.48 -2.26 18.12
CA GLN A 40 3.25 -3.50 18.02
C GLN A 40 2.25 -4.63 18.08
N GLY A 41 2.44 -5.66 17.27
CA GLY A 41 1.57 -6.81 17.30
C GLY A 41 1.21 -7.22 15.90
N THR A 42 0.18 -8.04 15.79
CA THR A 42 -0.47 -8.31 14.49
C THR A 42 -1.86 -7.75 14.63
N ASP A 43 -2.09 -6.59 14.05
CA ASP A 43 -3.28 -5.80 14.24
C ASP A 43 -4.23 -5.91 13.05
N TYR A 44 -5.52 -5.77 13.32
CA TYR A 44 -6.57 -5.71 12.31
C TYR A 44 -7.27 -4.36 12.41
N ILE A 45 -7.05 -3.48 11.43
CA ILE A 45 -7.52 -2.10 11.47
C ILE A 45 -8.47 -1.84 10.31
N LEU A 46 -9.69 -1.39 10.62
CA LEU A 46 -10.76 -1.12 9.66
C LEU A 46 -11.21 0.35 9.75
N GLY A 47 -11.00 1.18 8.72
CA GLY A 47 -11.40 2.58 8.70
C GLY A 47 -12.89 2.81 8.45
N LEU A 48 -13.47 2.01 7.55
CA LEU A 48 -14.87 2.03 7.13
C LEU A 48 -15.21 3.18 6.18
N PHE A 49 -15.53 4.38 6.67
CA PHE A 49 -15.85 5.51 5.79
C PHE A 49 -15.20 6.81 6.27
N GLY A 50 -15.04 7.73 5.34
CA GLY A 50 -14.36 9.00 5.57
C GLY A 50 -12.89 8.85 5.22
N ASN A 51 -12.17 9.97 5.23
CA ASN A 51 -10.75 9.98 4.87
C ASN A 51 -9.93 9.64 6.13
N ASP A 52 -9.46 8.43 6.23
CA ASP A 52 -8.79 7.87 7.38
C ASP A 52 -7.27 7.99 7.29
N TYR A 53 -6.62 8.00 8.44
CA TYR A 53 -5.17 7.96 8.57
C TYR A 53 -4.80 6.76 9.44
N ILE A 54 -4.27 5.70 8.84
CA ILE A 54 -4.03 4.40 9.46
C ILE A 54 -2.54 4.06 9.42
N ILE A 55 -1.97 3.72 10.57
CA ILE A 55 -0.60 3.19 10.68
C ILE A 55 -0.63 1.88 11.45
N GLY A 56 -0.10 0.80 10.87
CA GLY A 56 0.12 -0.49 11.54
C GLY A 56 1.25 -0.41 12.55
N TYR A 57 2.41 0.08 12.12
CA TYR A 57 3.69 0.15 12.82
C TYR A 57 4.50 -1.15 12.71
N ASN A 58 4.77 -1.88 13.79
CA ASN A 58 5.61 -3.08 13.72
C ASN A 58 4.75 -4.33 13.89
N GLY A 59 5.10 -5.34 13.10
CA GLY A 59 4.48 -6.65 13.11
C GLY A 59 3.48 -6.78 11.98
N SER A 60 3.10 -8.02 11.66
CA SER A 60 2.29 -8.29 10.47
C SER A 60 0.85 -7.82 10.63
N ASP A 61 0.51 -6.69 10.05
CA ASP A 61 -0.77 -6.02 10.23
C ASP A 61 -1.70 -6.22 9.02
N THR A 62 -3.00 -6.04 9.24
CA THR A 62 -4.01 -5.97 8.19
C THR A 62 -4.76 -4.64 8.30
N LEU A 63 -4.63 -3.81 7.27
CA LEU A 63 -5.20 -2.47 7.21
C LEU A 63 -6.23 -2.42 6.08
N VAL A 64 -7.44 -1.91 6.37
CA VAL A 64 -8.47 -1.62 5.36
C VAL A 64 -8.94 -0.19 5.55
N GLY A 65 -8.69 0.69 4.58
CA GLY A 65 -9.15 2.08 4.58
C GLY A 65 -10.67 2.15 4.51
N GLY A 66 -11.22 1.69 3.39
CA GLY A 66 -12.66 1.64 3.15
C GLY A 66 -13.06 2.72 2.16
N ALA A 67 -14.12 3.47 2.46
CA ALA A 67 -14.61 4.49 1.55
C ALA A 67 -14.11 5.88 1.94
N GLY A 68 -13.33 6.51 1.07
CA GLY A 68 -12.73 7.81 1.34
C GLY A 68 -11.38 7.91 0.68
N ASN A 69 -10.73 9.07 0.81
CA ASN A 69 -9.34 9.21 0.38
C ASN A 69 -8.46 9.00 1.61
N ASP A 70 -7.91 7.81 1.74
CA ASP A 70 -7.23 7.33 2.94
C ASP A 70 -5.70 7.48 2.83
N VAL A 71 -5.06 7.46 3.99
CA VAL A 71 -3.59 7.35 4.11
C VAL A 71 -3.29 6.12 4.93
N LEU A 72 -2.66 5.12 4.32
CA LEU A 72 -2.40 3.82 4.91
C LEU A 72 -0.90 3.53 4.92
N HIS A 73 -0.38 3.10 6.07
CA HIS A 73 1.02 2.71 6.23
C HIS A 73 1.09 1.40 7.02
N GLY A 74 1.52 0.31 6.38
CA GLY A 74 1.71 -0.99 7.04
C GLY A 74 2.78 -0.86 8.13
N GLY A 75 4.00 -0.53 7.71
CA GLY A 75 5.09 -0.18 8.60
C GLY A 75 6.26 -1.14 8.48
N GLY A 76 6.35 -2.14 9.34
CA GLY A 76 7.43 -3.10 9.36
C GLY A 76 6.92 -4.51 9.59
N ASP A 77 7.66 -5.47 9.04
CA ASP A 77 7.23 -6.85 8.83
C ASP A 77 6.20 -6.98 7.71
N LYS A 78 5.75 -8.20 7.40
CA LYS A 78 4.84 -8.44 6.27
C LYS A 78 3.43 -7.94 6.59
N ASP A 79 2.94 -6.97 5.83
CA ASP A 79 1.63 -6.36 5.98
C ASP A 79 0.66 -6.72 4.84
N ALA A 80 -0.65 -6.57 5.12
CA ALA A 80 -1.71 -6.58 4.11
C ALA A 80 -2.48 -5.25 4.17
N VAL A 81 -2.42 -4.45 3.11
CA VAL A 81 -2.97 -3.09 3.08
C VAL A 81 -3.94 -2.91 1.93
N VAL A 82 -5.17 -2.50 2.22
CA VAL A 82 -6.25 -2.34 1.22
C VAL A 82 -6.87 -0.94 1.31
N GLY A 83 -6.78 -0.15 0.23
CA GLY A 83 -7.41 1.17 0.10
C GLY A 83 -8.93 1.08 0.02
N SER A 84 -9.41 0.30 -0.95
CA SER A 84 -10.82 0.04 -1.30
C SER A 84 -11.44 1.04 -2.26
N THR A 85 -12.02 2.17 -1.83
CA THR A 85 -12.64 3.12 -2.76
C THR A 85 -12.27 4.55 -2.40
N GLY A 86 -11.86 5.32 -3.39
CA GLY A 86 -11.38 6.70 -3.25
C GLY A 86 -9.93 6.79 -3.70
N ASN A 87 -9.35 7.98 -3.59
CA ASN A 87 -7.96 8.19 -4.02
C ASN A 87 -7.04 8.07 -2.82
N ASP A 88 -6.44 6.90 -2.65
CA ASP A 88 -5.70 6.50 -1.47
C ASP A 88 -4.19 6.76 -1.61
N ASN A 89 -3.54 6.96 -0.47
CA ASN A 89 -2.08 7.04 -0.36
C ASN A 89 -1.60 5.87 0.49
N ILE A 90 -1.02 4.86 -0.16
CA ILE A 90 -0.70 3.59 0.45
C ILE A 90 0.81 3.36 0.46
N THR A 91 1.34 2.90 1.59
CA THR A 91 2.72 2.44 1.72
C THR A 91 2.74 1.12 2.48
N GLY A 92 3.31 0.06 1.88
CA GLY A 92 3.52 -1.24 2.53
C GLY A 92 4.50 -1.08 3.69
N GLY A 93 5.75 -0.72 3.40
CA GLY A 93 6.75 -0.40 4.41
C GLY A 93 8.01 -1.24 4.28
N TYR A 94 8.42 -1.90 5.35
CA TYR A 94 9.48 -2.90 5.30
C TYR A 94 8.87 -4.28 5.43
N GLY A 95 9.04 -5.16 4.46
CA GLY A 95 8.33 -6.42 4.57
C GLY A 95 8.30 -7.19 3.29
N ALA A 96 7.29 -8.04 3.18
CA ALA A 96 6.93 -8.66 1.92
C ALA A 96 5.43 -8.44 1.83
N ASP A 97 5.06 -7.24 1.39
CA ASP A 97 3.75 -6.66 1.65
C ASP A 97 2.76 -7.00 0.55
N GLU A 98 1.49 -7.15 0.92
CA GLU A 98 0.38 -7.30 -0.02
C GLU A 98 -0.42 -6.00 -0.03
N VAL A 99 -0.35 -5.24 -1.13
CA VAL A 99 -0.95 -3.92 -1.26
C VAL A 99 -2.01 -3.91 -2.35
N ILE A 100 -3.22 -3.48 -2.00
CA ILE A 100 -4.35 -3.36 -2.93
C ILE A 100 -4.87 -1.92 -2.89
N GLY A 101 -4.84 -1.21 -4.01
CA GLY A 101 -5.39 0.16 -4.15
C GLY A 101 -6.92 0.13 -4.08
N GLY A 102 -7.55 -0.33 -5.15
CA GLY A 102 -9.00 -0.50 -5.25
C GLY A 102 -9.59 0.32 -6.39
N GLU A 103 -10.66 1.05 -6.12
CA GLU A 103 -11.25 2.02 -7.07
C GLU A 103 -10.76 3.43 -6.75
N GLY A 104 -10.28 4.17 -7.74
CA GLY A 104 -9.85 5.55 -7.59
C GLY A 104 -8.43 5.75 -8.10
N ASN A 105 -7.94 6.98 -8.08
CA ASN A 105 -6.57 7.26 -8.51
C ASN A 105 -5.66 7.19 -7.28
N ASP A 106 -5.00 6.06 -7.12
CA ASP A 106 -4.20 5.74 -5.94
C ASP A 106 -2.73 6.12 -6.12
N THR A 107 -2.06 6.35 -4.99
CA THR A 107 -0.61 6.48 -4.92
C THR A 107 -0.08 5.37 -4.03
N ILE A 108 0.59 4.40 -4.63
CA ILE A 108 1.04 3.17 -3.97
C ILE A 108 2.55 3.09 -3.95
N LYS A 109 3.09 2.71 -2.79
CA LYS A 109 4.50 2.36 -2.60
C LYS A 109 4.58 1.00 -1.94
N GLY A 110 5.25 0.03 -2.55
CA GLY A 110 5.54 -1.26 -1.91
C GLY A 110 6.40 -1.02 -0.68
N GLY A 111 7.61 -0.52 -0.90
CA GLY A 111 8.54 -0.21 0.17
C GLY A 111 9.82 -1.00 -0.02
N ASN A 112 10.36 -1.59 1.05
CA ASN A 112 11.53 -2.45 0.98
C ASN A 112 11.14 -3.91 1.18
N GLY A 113 11.71 -4.76 0.34
CA GLY A 113 11.47 -6.20 0.33
C GLY A 113 10.51 -6.58 -0.81
N PRO A 114 10.23 -7.88 -0.98
CA PRO A 114 9.47 -8.35 -2.14
C PRO A 114 7.97 -8.12 -1.95
N ASP A 115 7.41 -7.16 -2.67
CA ASP A 115 6.04 -6.74 -2.52
C ASP A 115 5.12 -7.27 -3.63
N THR A 116 3.84 -7.42 -3.32
CA THR A 116 2.78 -7.71 -4.29
C THR A 116 1.79 -6.56 -4.31
N ILE A 117 1.70 -5.88 -5.44
CA ILE A 117 0.89 -4.67 -5.60
C ILE A 117 -0.21 -4.91 -6.65
N ILE A 118 -1.45 -4.60 -6.31
CA ILE A 118 -2.59 -4.59 -7.22
C ILE A 118 -3.26 -3.21 -7.11
N ALA A 119 -3.07 -2.34 -8.09
CA ALA A 119 -3.53 -0.95 -7.97
C ALA A 119 -5.05 -0.84 -8.21
N GLY A 120 -5.56 -1.34 -9.33
CA GLY A 120 -6.99 -1.58 -9.50
C GLY A 120 -7.62 -0.78 -10.63
N GLN A 121 -8.66 -0.01 -10.34
CA GLN A 121 -9.33 0.86 -11.31
C GLN A 121 -8.94 2.31 -11.05
N GLY A 122 -8.59 3.05 -12.10
CA GLY A 122 -8.26 4.47 -12.02
C GLY A 122 -6.85 4.72 -12.49
N ASN A 123 -6.46 5.99 -12.59
CA ASN A 123 -5.12 6.32 -13.05
C ASN A 123 -4.17 6.33 -11.84
N ASP A 124 -3.44 5.24 -11.67
CA ASP A 124 -2.62 4.99 -10.48
C ASP A 124 -1.16 5.44 -10.66
N PHE A 125 -0.54 5.75 -9.52
CA PHE A 125 0.89 5.99 -9.43
C PHE A 125 1.53 4.96 -8.50
N ILE A 126 2.37 4.11 -9.07
CA ILE A 126 2.92 2.94 -8.38
C ILE A 126 4.44 3.05 -8.32
N VAL A 127 5.00 2.76 -7.15
CA VAL A 127 6.44 2.53 -6.95
C VAL A 127 6.61 1.18 -6.25
N GLY A 128 7.28 0.22 -6.87
CA GLY A 128 7.64 -1.05 -6.22
C GLY A 128 8.56 -0.77 -5.04
N GLY A 129 9.79 -0.36 -5.35
CA GLY A 129 10.81 -0.04 -4.36
C GLY A 129 11.98 -1.02 -4.47
N PRO A 130 12.83 -1.15 -3.44
CA PRO A 130 13.86 -2.18 -3.44
C PRO A 130 13.29 -3.57 -3.13
N GLY A 131 13.45 -4.54 -4.01
CA GLY A 131 12.85 -5.86 -3.80
C GLY A 131 12.50 -6.56 -5.11
N ILE A 132 12.13 -7.84 -5.05
CA ILE A 132 11.52 -8.51 -6.21
C ILE A 132 10.02 -8.29 -6.08
N ASP A 133 9.50 -7.38 -6.88
CA ASP A 133 8.12 -6.95 -6.81
C ASP A 133 7.26 -7.57 -7.91
N GLU A 134 6.01 -7.87 -7.57
CA GLU A 134 4.96 -8.26 -8.52
C GLU A 134 3.90 -7.16 -8.55
N ILE A 135 3.79 -6.46 -9.68
CA ILE A 135 2.93 -5.29 -9.83
C ILE A 135 1.85 -5.57 -10.88
N SER A 136 0.59 -5.40 -10.51
CA SER A 136 -0.56 -5.34 -11.40
C SER A 136 -1.16 -3.95 -11.35
N ALA A 137 -1.03 -3.18 -12.43
CA ALA A 137 -1.51 -1.79 -12.47
C ALA A 137 -3.04 -1.76 -12.59
N GLY A 138 -3.61 -2.43 -13.59
CA GLY A 138 -5.04 -2.75 -13.61
C GLY A 138 -5.74 -2.13 -14.80
N ALA A 139 -6.64 -1.19 -14.57
CA ALA A 139 -7.43 -0.54 -15.61
C ALA A 139 -7.21 0.97 -15.59
N ASP A 140 -7.33 1.57 -16.77
CA ASP A 140 -7.07 2.99 -17.07
C ASP A 140 -5.57 3.29 -17.22
N ASP A 141 -5.17 4.57 -17.30
CA ASP A 141 -3.81 4.94 -17.69
C ASP A 141 -2.89 5.09 -16.44
N ASP A 142 -1.99 4.14 -16.24
CA ASP A 142 -1.15 4.04 -15.05
C ASP A 142 0.30 4.51 -15.23
N LYS A 143 0.95 4.81 -14.10
CA LYS A 143 2.37 5.16 -14.03
C LYS A 143 3.10 4.28 -13.04
N ILE A 144 4.03 3.47 -13.55
CA ILE A 144 4.72 2.45 -12.75
C ILE A 144 6.21 2.71 -12.72
N TYR A 145 6.77 2.80 -11.52
CA TYR A 145 8.21 2.80 -11.27
C TYR A 145 8.57 1.50 -10.60
N THR A 146 9.38 0.67 -11.24
CA THR A 146 9.81 -0.60 -10.63
C THR A 146 10.70 -0.31 -9.41
N ALA A 147 11.66 0.61 -9.57
CA ALA A 147 12.52 1.09 -8.48
C ALA A 147 12.32 2.56 -8.07
N ASN A 148 12.85 2.93 -6.90
CA ASN A 148 12.84 4.31 -6.39
C ASN A 148 13.80 5.23 -7.18
N ARG A 149 13.26 6.28 -7.85
CA ARG A 149 14.02 7.28 -8.66
C ARG A 149 15.18 8.01 -7.97
N ASN A 150 15.27 7.97 -6.64
CA ASN A 150 16.12 8.87 -5.85
C ASN A 150 17.02 8.16 -4.84
N THR A 151 17.10 6.83 -4.86
CA THR A 151 17.99 6.10 -3.96
C THR A 151 19.27 5.71 -4.71
N THR A 152 20.41 5.85 -4.05
CA THR A 152 21.68 5.25 -4.49
C THR A 152 21.72 3.74 -4.25
N GLU A 153 20.57 3.16 -3.91
CA GLU A 153 20.43 1.74 -3.64
C GLU A 153 20.35 1.07 -5.01
N SER A 154 21.44 0.34 -5.33
CA SER A 154 21.48 -0.58 -6.45
C SER A 154 20.47 -1.65 -6.13
N ASP A 155 19.24 -1.48 -6.58
CA ASP A 155 18.37 -2.61 -6.75
C ASP A 155 18.75 -3.28 -8.06
N ASN A 156 18.96 -4.60 -7.98
CA ASN A 156 19.23 -5.49 -9.10
C ASN A 156 18.18 -6.61 -9.13
N ALA A 157 17.15 -6.49 -8.31
CA ALA A 157 16.04 -7.42 -8.28
C ALA A 157 15.29 -7.35 -9.60
N LYS A 158 14.67 -8.48 -9.93
CA LYS A 158 13.88 -8.62 -11.14
C LYS A 158 12.43 -8.48 -10.75
N ASP A 159 11.80 -7.40 -11.21
CA ASP A 159 10.38 -7.17 -11.00
C ASP A 159 9.54 -7.78 -12.12
N THR A 160 8.27 -8.01 -11.82
CA THR A 160 7.27 -8.45 -12.79
C THR A 160 6.13 -7.45 -12.84
N VAL A 161 5.85 -6.88 -14.02
CA VAL A 161 4.82 -5.86 -14.20
C VAL A 161 3.77 -6.31 -15.20
N TYR A 162 2.52 -6.34 -14.74
CA TYR A 162 1.31 -6.53 -15.52
C TYR A 162 0.56 -5.21 -15.58
N CYS A 163 0.61 -4.52 -16.72
CA CYS A 163 -0.02 -3.20 -16.82
C CYS A 163 -1.54 -3.28 -16.91
N GLY A 164 -2.07 -4.26 -17.64
CA GLY A 164 -3.52 -4.45 -17.75
C GLY A 164 -4.11 -3.65 -18.91
N ASP A 165 -5.26 -3.02 -18.70
CA ASP A 165 -6.01 -2.27 -19.70
C ASP A 165 -5.68 -0.78 -19.60
N GLY A 166 -5.04 -0.17 -20.59
CA GLY A 166 -4.65 1.24 -20.47
C GLY A 166 -3.58 1.66 -21.44
N ASN A 167 -3.15 2.92 -21.36
CA ASN A 167 -1.88 3.38 -21.91
C ASN A 167 -0.90 3.59 -20.75
N ASP A 168 -0.32 2.49 -20.30
CA ASP A 168 0.50 2.49 -19.09
C ASP A 168 1.96 2.85 -19.40
N GLU A 169 2.52 3.76 -18.60
CA GLU A 169 3.92 4.17 -18.67
C GLU A 169 4.71 3.44 -17.57
N VAL A 170 5.68 2.60 -17.96
CA VAL A 170 6.53 1.83 -17.03
C VAL A 170 7.96 2.33 -17.12
N TRP A 171 8.50 2.83 -16.01
CA TRP A 171 9.90 3.21 -15.88
C TRP A 171 10.70 2.09 -15.22
N ILE A 172 11.66 1.56 -15.96
CA ILE A 172 12.60 0.55 -15.47
C ILE A 172 14.01 1.14 -15.34
N ASN A 173 14.74 0.74 -14.30
CA ASN A 173 16.11 1.20 -14.07
C ASN A 173 17.09 0.41 -14.94
N THR A 174 17.73 1.10 -15.89
CA THR A 174 18.44 0.45 -17.00
C THR A 174 19.85 -0.03 -16.74
N SER A 175 20.32 -0.01 -15.49
CA SER A 175 21.72 -0.36 -15.23
C SER A 175 21.97 -1.85 -14.93
N MET A 176 21.03 -2.62 -14.36
CA MET A 176 21.23 -4.05 -14.04
C MET A 176 19.96 -4.93 -14.03
N ASP A 177 18.77 -4.42 -14.34
CA ASP A 177 17.51 -5.09 -14.01
C ASP A 177 16.95 -5.90 -15.19
N GLU A 178 16.61 -7.17 -14.94
CA GLU A 178 15.97 -8.08 -15.89
C GLU A 178 14.44 -8.03 -15.79
N ASP A 179 13.87 -6.87 -15.43
CA ASP A 179 12.44 -6.66 -15.21
C ASP A 179 11.59 -7.23 -16.35
N GLU A 180 10.57 -8.00 -15.97
CA GLU A 180 9.65 -8.63 -16.90
C GLU A 180 8.35 -7.84 -16.96
N VAL A 181 8.26 -7.00 -17.99
CA VAL A 181 7.07 -6.19 -18.27
C VAL A 181 6.25 -6.85 -19.37
N ASN A 182 4.94 -7.01 -19.17
CA ASN A 182 4.05 -7.52 -20.22
C ASN A 182 4.04 -6.58 -21.45
N LYS A 183 3.72 -7.13 -22.63
CA LYS A 183 3.81 -6.45 -23.95
C LYS A 183 2.84 -5.29 -24.17
N ASP A 184 1.92 -5.05 -23.24
CA ASP A 184 0.86 -4.07 -23.40
C ASP A 184 1.21 -2.70 -22.78
N CYS A 185 2.47 -2.52 -22.32
CA CYS A 185 2.95 -1.30 -21.67
C CYS A 185 3.90 -0.48 -22.56
N GLU A 186 3.92 0.85 -22.39
CA GLU A 186 4.99 1.70 -22.90
C GLU A 186 6.19 1.67 -21.93
N ILE A 187 7.25 0.95 -22.30
CA ILE A 187 8.47 0.87 -21.50
C ILE A 187 9.32 2.12 -21.74
N LEU A 188 9.52 2.88 -20.67
CA LEU A 188 10.39 4.04 -20.59
C LEU A 188 11.65 3.66 -19.81
N HIS A 189 12.78 4.14 -20.31
CA HIS A 189 14.09 3.88 -19.71
C HIS A 189 14.57 5.17 -19.03
N GLU A 190 14.84 5.11 -17.72
CA GLU A 190 15.59 6.18 -17.06
C GLU A 190 17.08 6.02 -17.41
N GLY A 191 17.71 7.11 -17.85
CA GLY A 191 19.11 7.14 -18.29
C GLY A 191 20.05 7.79 -17.28
#